data_AF-N1W401-F1
#
_entry.id   AF-N1W401-F1
#
_cell.length_a   1.000
_cell.length_b   1.000
_cell.length_c   1.000
_cell.angle_alpha   90.00
_cell.angle_beta   90.00
_cell.angle_gamma   90.00
#
_symmetry.space_group_name_H-M   'P 1'
#
loop_
_entity.id
_entity.type
_entity.pdbx_description
1 polymer ?
#
loop_
_entity_poly.entity_id
_entity_poly.type
_entity_poly.pdbx_seq_one_letter_code
_entity_poly.pdbx_strand_id
1 'polypeptide(L)'
;MFFCKELKLRKMRIWNQISITKKIFISCILTIFIVNCAGDKKDDNASALLAPLLLYAYPTNADLPQPALNTANLIVGEASYTKNIGICRGNFGVDDNIQIPNNDFSLPAFFLHKVDFSKTSDVFVTDLGNFVLNVGIPPGGGAYDPIASCPVKIMENSNTIYDIQVKDCQLDKIQAPVTPAVITLSFRVRCSKGL
;
A
#
# COMPACT_ATOMS: atom_id res chain seq x y z
N MET A 1 -45.17 28.43 -17.88
CA MET A 1 -45.67 27.13 -17.40
C MET A 1 -44.50 26.32 -16.86
N PHE A 2 -44.03 26.70 -15.67
CA PHE A 2 -43.06 25.95 -14.85
C PHE A 2 -43.86 25.26 -13.72
N PHE A 3 -43.28 24.27 -13.04
CA PHE A 3 -43.87 23.41 -11.99
C PHE A 3 -44.43 22.05 -12.43
N CYS A 4 -43.56 21.13 -12.87
CA CYS A 4 -43.88 19.69 -12.72
C CYS A 4 -42.65 18.75 -12.75
N LYS A 5 -41.50 19.15 -12.18
CA LYS A 5 -40.33 18.23 -12.07
C LYS A 5 -39.65 18.19 -10.70
N GLU A 6 -39.95 19.11 -9.79
CA GLU A 6 -39.30 19.21 -8.47
C GLU A 6 -39.79 18.18 -7.43
N LEU A 7 -40.99 17.59 -7.59
CA LEU A 7 -41.59 16.77 -6.52
C LEU A 7 -40.96 15.36 -6.38
N LYS A 8 -40.30 14.84 -7.42
CA LYS A 8 -39.78 13.45 -7.42
C LYS A 8 -38.45 13.30 -6.68
N LEU A 9 -37.63 14.35 -6.61
CA LEU A 9 -36.29 14.30 -6.00
C LEU A 9 -36.31 14.41 -4.47
N ARG A 10 -37.32 15.05 -3.87
CA ARG A 10 -37.43 15.12 -2.40
C ARG A 10 -37.85 13.79 -1.75
N LYS A 11 -38.61 12.95 -2.46
CA LYS A 11 -39.19 11.72 -1.89
C LYS A 11 -38.16 10.58 -1.71
N MET A 12 -37.12 10.51 -2.56
CA MET A 12 -36.05 9.51 -2.41
C MET A 12 -35.04 9.84 -1.31
N ARG A 13 -34.81 11.12 -1.01
CA ARG A 13 -33.83 11.52 0.03
C ARG A 13 -34.33 11.22 1.45
N ILE A 14 -35.66 11.15 1.64
CA ILE A 14 -36.29 10.89 2.95
C ILE A 14 -36.30 9.38 3.28
N TRP A 15 -36.39 8.50 2.28
CA TRP A 15 -36.51 7.05 2.53
C TRP A 15 -35.19 6.41 2.98
N ASN A 16 -34.04 6.93 2.54
CA ASN A 16 -32.73 6.36 2.89
C ASN A 16 -32.23 6.79 4.28
N GLN A 17 -32.79 7.88 4.84
CA GLN A 17 -32.49 8.33 6.20
C GLN A 17 -33.29 7.57 7.27
N ILE A 18 -34.45 6.99 6.93
CA ILE A 18 -35.30 6.23 7.87
C ILE A 18 -34.81 4.78 8.03
N SER A 19 -34.07 4.25 7.06
CA SER A 19 -33.52 2.89 7.12
C SER A 19 -32.28 2.74 8.03
N ILE A 20 -31.59 3.83 8.36
CA ILE A 20 -30.33 3.80 9.13
C ILE A 20 -30.60 3.90 10.64
N THR A 21 -31.76 4.40 11.05
CA THR A 21 -32.12 4.63 12.46
C THR A 21 -32.61 3.38 13.20
N LYS A 22 -32.64 2.19 12.56
CA LYS A 22 -33.09 0.93 13.18
C LYS A 22 -31.97 -0.08 13.49
N LYS A 23 -30.69 0.29 13.34
CA LYS A 23 -29.55 -0.55 13.75
C LYS A 23 -28.74 0.00 14.93
N ILE A 24 -29.24 1.03 15.61
CA ILE A 24 -28.65 1.59 16.83
C ILE A 24 -29.69 1.47 17.95
N PHE A 25 -30.10 0.26 18.30
CA PHE A 25 -30.96 0.04 19.48
C PHE A 25 -30.85 -1.37 20.09
N ILE A 26 -29.73 -2.07 19.87
CA ILE A 26 -29.42 -3.36 20.49
C ILE A 26 -27.94 -3.37 20.87
N SER A 27 -27.56 -2.55 21.85
CA SER A 27 -26.28 -2.69 22.58
C SER A 27 -26.24 -1.76 23.80
N CYS A 28 -27.32 -1.73 24.60
CA CYS A 28 -27.37 -0.90 25.81
C CYS A 28 -27.96 -1.64 27.04
N ILE A 29 -27.88 -2.97 27.08
CA ILE A 29 -28.26 -3.73 28.27
C ILE A 29 -27.24 -4.86 28.49
N LEU A 30 -26.07 -4.51 29.03
CA LEU A 30 -25.29 -5.42 29.88
C LEU A 30 -24.31 -4.62 30.76
N THR A 31 -24.84 -3.72 31.58
CA THR A 31 -24.07 -3.05 32.64
C THR A 31 -24.88 -3.02 33.92
N ILE A 32 -25.18 -4.20 34.48
CA ILE A 32 -25.48 -4.35 35.91
C ILE A 32 -24.93 -5.71 36.36
N PHE A 33 -24.34 -5.73 37.55
CA PHE A 33 -23.80 -6.86 38.33
C PHE A 33 -22.30 -7.11 38.32
N ILE A 34 -21.49 -6.12 38.73
CA ILE A 34 -20.41 -6.39 39.69
C ILE A 34 -20.06 -5.14 40.51
N VAL A 35 -20.92 -4.78 41.47
CA VAL A 35 -20.50 -3.96 42.63
C VAL A 35 -21.23 -4.51 43.86
N ASN A 36 -20.64 -5.54 44.47
CA ASN A 36 -20.61 -5.77 45.92
C ASN A 36 -19.91 -7.09 46.21
N CYS A 37 -18.64 -7.00 46.57
CA CYS A 37 -18.01 -7.88 47.56
C CYS A 37 -16.71 -7.21 48.00
N ALA A 38 -16.83 -6.31 48.97
CA ALA A 38 -15.72 -6.06 49.89
C ALA A 38 -15.58 -7.29 50.80
N GLY A 39 -14.37 -7.83 50.89
CA GLY A 39 -14.04 -8.95 51.76
C GLY A 39 -12.61 -9.38 51.53
N ASP A 40 -11.73 -9.00 52.45
CA ASP A 40 -10.32 -9.38 52.50
C ASP A 40 -10.10 -10.89 52.30
N LYS A 41 -9.14 -11.22 51.42
CA LYS A 41 -8.06 -12.24 51.56
C LYS A 41 -7.77 -12.97 50.24
N LYS A 42 -6.51 -12.82 49.82
CA LYS A 42 -5.61 -13.82 49.23
C LYS A 42 -5.96 -14.54 47.92
N ASP A 43 -4.89 -14.67 47.13
CA ASP A 43 -4.57 -15.68 46.12
C ASP A 43 -5.00 -15.41 44.66
N ASP A 44 -3.96 -15.03 43.89
CA ASP A 44 -3.58 -15.42 42.53
C ASP A 44 -4.59 -16.24 41.70
N ASN A 45 -4.75 -15.82 40.43
CA ASN A 45 -5.30 -16.55 39.25
C ASN A 45 -6.49 -15.90 38.50
N ALA A 46 -6.55 -14.56 38.44
CA ALA A 46 -7.55 -13.86 37.61
C ALA A 46 -7.06 -13.43 36.20
N SER A 47 -5.92 -13.92 35.72
CA SER A 47 -5.35 -13.49 34.42
C SER A 47 -5.62 -14.46 33.26
N ALA A 48 -6.28 -15.60 33.47
CA ALA A 48 -6.44 -16.64 32.45
C ALA A 48 -7.74 -16.57 31.62
N LEU A 49 -8.69 -15.70 31.95
CA LEU A 49 -10.02 -15.67 31.31
C LEU A 49 -10.22 -14.56 30.26
N LEU A 50 -9.23 -13.68 30.04
CA LEU A 50 -9.29 -12.61 29.02
C LEU A 50 -8.54 -12.94 27.72
N ALA A 51 -7.91 -14.10 27.64
CA ALA A 51 -7.13 -14.52 26.47
C ALA A 51 -7.92 -14.82 25.16
N PRO A 52 -9.22 -15.16 25.12
CA PRO A 52 -9.85 -15.55 23.85
C PRO A 52 -10.20 -14.38 22.90
N LEU A 53 -10.13 -13.12 23.35
CA LEU A 53 -10.59 -11.96 22.56
C LEU A 53 -9.50 -11.27 21.72
N LEU A 54 -8.24 -11.71 21.81
CA LEU A 54 -7.12 -11.13 21.05
C LEU A 54 -6.82 -11.84 19.72
N LEU A 55 -7.57 -12.88 19.35
CA LEU A 55 -7.38 -13.63 18.10
C LEU A 55 -8.29 -13.17 16.96
N TYR A 56 -8.79 -11.93 16.99
CA TYR A 56 -9.16 -11.25 15.75
C TYR A 56 -7.87 -10.83 15.04
N ALA A 57 -7.16 -11.82 14.49
CA ALA A 57 -6.06 -11.60 13.58
C ALA A 57 -6.63 -10.92 12.34
N TYR A 58 -6.56 -9.58 12.33
CA TYR A 58 -6.66 -8.82 11.11
C TYR A 58 -5.69 -9.45 10.09
N PRO A 59 -6.08 -9.62 8.82
CA PRO A 59 -5.17 -10.13 7.82
C PRO A 59 -3.97 -9.19 7.78
N THR A 60 -2.85 -9.63 8.35
CA THR A 60 -1.57 -8.96 8.17
C THR A 60 -1.23 -9.19 6.71
N ASN A 61 -1.29 -8.12 5.92
CA ASN A 61 -1.02 -8.20 4.49
C ASN A 61 0.47 -8.55 4.31
N ALA A 62 0.77 -9.85 4.20
CA ALA A 62 2.12 -10.40 4.30
C ALA A 62 3.10 -9.71 3.36
N ASP A 63 4.34 -9.52 3.81
CA ASP A 63 5.37 -8.92 2.97
C ASP A 63 5.62 -9.74 1.69
N LEU A 64 6.03 -9.06 0.63
CA LEU A 64 6.45 -9.71 -0.60
C LEU A 64 7.71 -10.55 -0.33
N PRO A 65 7.88 -11.68 -1.05
CA PRO A 65 9.07 -12.51 -0.91
C PRO A 65 10.32 -11.68 -1.17
N GLN A 66 11.34 -11.87 -0.33
CA GLN A 66 12.60 -11.18 -0.47
C GLN A 66 13.28 -11.57 -1.79
N PRO A 67 13.61 -10.60 -2.65
CA PRO A 67 14.33 -10.89 -3.89
C PRO A 67 15.81 -11.22 -3.62
N ALA A 68 16.48 -11.83 -4.60
CA ALA A 68 17.92 -12.01 -4.57
C ALA A 68 18.65 -10.64 -4.59
N LEU A 69 19.92 -10.60 -4.20
CA LEU A 69 20.71 -9.36 -4.27
C LEU A 69 20.80 -8.87 -5.72
N ASN A 70 20.60 -7.56 -5.91
CA ASN A 70 20.55 -6.90 -7.22
C ASN A 70 19.41 -7.44 -8.10
N THR A 71 18.26 -7.71 -7.50
CA THR A 71 17.04 -8.08 -8.23
C THR A 71 15.80 -7.36 -7.69
N ALA A 72 14.77 -7.32 -8.52
CA ALA A 72 13.44 -6.82 -8.20
C ALA A 72 12.40 -7.88 -8.52
N ASN A 73 11.47 -8.09 -7.58
CA ASN A 73 10.25 -8.85 -7.81
C ASN A 73 9.11 -7.86 -8.03
N LEU A 74 8.41 -7.97 -9.15
CA LEU A 74 7.28 -7.12 -9.52
C LEU A 74 6.03 -7.97 -9.71
N ILE A 75 4.89 -7.47 -9.26
CA ILE A 75 3.57 -8.04 -9.49
C ILE A 75 2.74 -6.96 -10.17
N VAL A 76 2.39 -7.19 -11.43
CA VAL A 76 1.59 -6.28 -12.25
C VAL A 76 0.24 -6.93 -12.51
N GLY A 77 -0.81 -6.44 -11.87
CA GLY A 77 -2.09 -7.13 -11.82
C GLY A 77 -1.92 -8.53 -11.23
N GLU A 78 -2.10 -9.56 -12.04
CA GLU A 78 -1.94 -10.97 -11.63
C GLU A 78 -0.60 -11.59 -12.04
N ALA A 79 0.20 -10.89 -12.86
CA ALA A 79 1.44 -11.41 -13.41
C ALA A 79 2.64 -11.08 -12.52
N SER A 80 3.48 -12.08 -12.24
CA SER A 80 4.72 -11.91 -11.48
C SER A 80 5.95 -11.91 -12.39
N TYR A 81 6.90 -11.03 -12.08
CA TYR A 81 8.16 -10.88 -12.81
C TYR A 81 9.33 -10.77 -11.84
N THR A 82 10.45 -11.38 -12.19
CA THR A 82 11.73 -11.14 -11.53
C THR A 82 12.69 -10.52 -12.53
N LYS A 83 13.28 -9.39 -12.17
CA LYS A 83 14.23 -8.66 -13.03
C LYS A 83 15.53 -8.46 -12.29
N ASN A 84 16.63 -8.59 -13.01
CA ASN A 84 17.92 -8.14 -12.52
C ASN A 84 17.91 -6.61 -12.50
N ILE A 85 18.30 -6.04 -11.37
CA ILE A 85 18.58 -4.61 -11.24
C ILE A 85 20.08 -4.44 -11.06
N GLY A 86 20.59 -3.25 -11.34
CA GLY A 86 21.99 -2.94 -11.07
C GLY A 86 22.26 -2.77 -9.57
N ILE A 87 23.40 -2.15 -9.26
CA ILE A 87 23.59 -1.52 -7.95
C ILE A 87 22.53 -0.44 -7.75
N CYS A 88 22.11 -0.23 -6.51
CA CYS A 88 21.27 0.90 -6.17
C CYS A 88 22.11 2.14 -5.99
N ARG A 89 21.79 3.13 -6.80
CA ARG A 89 22.33 4.48 -6.69
C ARG A 89 21.30 5.33 -5.98
N GLY A 90 21.76 6.13 -5.04
CA GLY A 90 20.90 6.94 -4.21
C GLY A 90 21.72 8.03 -3.56
N ASN A 91 21.99 9.08 -4.32
CA ASN A 91 22.67 10.25 -3.83
C ASN A 91 21.69 11.42 -3.84
N PHE A 92 21.46 12.01 -2.66
CA PHE A 92 20.49 13.10 -2.52
C PHE A 92 20.91 14.29 -3.41
N GLY A 93 20.00 14.73 -4.29
CA GLY A 93 20.26 15.83 -5.23
C GLY A 93 20.97 15.44 -6.53
N VAL A 94 21.18 14.15 -6.78
CA VAL A 94 21.67 13.62 -8.07
C VAL A 94 20.54 12.84 -8.74
N ASP A 95 20.43 12.93 -10.08
CA ASP A 95 19.49 12.14 -10.88
C ASP A 95 19.95 10.67 -11.00
N ASP A 96 20.08 10.00 -9.85
CA ASP A 96 20.41 8.59 -9.72
C ASP A 96 19.16 7.72 -9.64
N ASN A 97 19.23 6.53 -10.25
CA ASN A 97 18.09 5.64 -10.43
C ASN A 97 18.38 4.22 -9.94
N ILE A 98 17.36 3.58 -9.39
CA ILE A 98 17.27 2.12 -9.34
C ILE A 98 16.50 1.67 -10.58
N GLN A 99 17.17 0.97 -11.49
CA GLN A 99 16.58 0.55 -12.75
C GLN A 99 17.14 -0.78 -13.24
N ILE A 100 16.46 -1.36 -14.22
CA ILE A 100 16.98 -2.51 -14.98
C ILE A 100 18.24 -2.03 -15.73
N PRO A 101 19.38 -2.75 -15.66
CA PRO A 101 20.62 -2.34 -16.30
C PRO A 101 20.48 -2.22 -17.82
N ASN A 102 21.31 -1.36 -18.41
CA ASN A 102 21.46 -1.18 -19.85
C ASN A 102 20.21 -0.73 -20.62
N ASN A 103 19.14 -0.32 -19.91
CA ASN A 103 17.86 -0.01 -20.52
C ASN A 103 17.45 -1.10 -21.53
N ASP A 104 17.62 -2.37 -21.16
CA ASP A 104 17.04 -3.41 -21.99
C ASP A 104 15.54 -3.07 -22.09
N PHE A 105 15.03 -2.89 -23.31
CA PHE A 105 13.63 -2.53 -23.53
C PHE A 105 12.71 -3.72 -23.21
N SER A 106 13.18 -4.67 -22.38
CA SER A 106 12.43 -5.84 -21.98
C SER A 106 11.43 -5.44 -20.93
N LEU A 107 10.16 -5.70 -21.24
CA LEU A 107 9.08 -5.36 -20.33
C LEU A 107 8.95 -6.43 -19.23
N PRO A 108 8.47 -6.08 -18.02
CA PRO A 108 8.27 -4.72 -17.56
C PRO A 108 9.60 -3.97 -17.38
N ALA A 109 9.65 -2.74 -17.88
CA ALA A 109 10.71 -1.78 -17.58
C ALA A 109 10.41 -1.13 -16.23
N PHE A 110 11.43 -0.93 -15.39
CA PHE A 110 11.27 -0.41 -14.04
C PHE A 110 12.31 0.67 -13.79
N PHE A 111 11.83 1.85 -13.39
CA PHE A 111 12.66 2.99 -13.03
C PHE A 111 12.15 3.63 -11.73
N LEU A 112 13.04 3.70 -10.75
CA LEU A 112 12.82 4.46 -9.53
C LEU A 112 13.92 5.51 -9.41
N HIS A 113 13.56 6.75 -9.68
CA HIS A 113 14.46 7.89 -9.74
C HIS A 113 14.58 8.59 -8.38
N LYS A 114 15.71 9.26 -8.16
CA LYS A 114 15.94 10.18 -7.02
C LYS A 114 15.73 9.48 -5.67
N VAL A 115 16.28 8.29 -5.56
CA VAL A 115 16.27 7.52 -4.31
C VAL A 115 17.18 8.19 -3.29
N ASP A 116 16.69 8.40 -2.08
CA ASP A 116 17.43 9.01 -0.98
C ASP A 116 17.69 7.99 0.14
N PHE A 117 18.92 7.47 0.19
CA PHE A 117 19.32 6.51 1.21
C PHE A 117 19.38 7.09 2.64
N SER A 118 19.30 8.41 2.82
CA SER A 118 19.22 9.03 4.13
C SER A 118 17.85 8.84 4.79
N LYS A 119 16.81 8.53 4.01
CA LYS A 119 15.47 8.29 4.53
C LYS A 119 15.33 6.87 5.09
N THR A 120 14.75 6.77 6.27
CA THR A 120 14.49 5.50 6.97
C THR A 120 13.00 5.25 7.24
N SER A 121 12.15 6.26 7.07
CA SER A 121 10.70 6.20 7.22
C SER A 121 10.02 7.25 6.34
N ASP A 122 8.68 7.18 6.24
CA ASP A 122 7.83 8.20 5.60
C ASP A 122 8.22 8.48 4.14
N VAL A 123 8.65 7.42 3.45
CA VAL A 123 9.00 7.47 2.03
C VAL A 123 7.78 7.07 1.22
N PHE A 124 7.54 7.80 0.14
CA PHE A 124 6.47 7.55 -0.81
C PHE A 124 7.04 7.56 -2.22
N VAL A 125 6.58 6.63 -3.06
CA VAL A 125 6.80 6.75 -4.50
C VAL A 125 5.68 7.58 -5.12
N THR A 126 6.06 8.44 -6.05
CA THR A 126 5.17 9.41 -6.72
C THR A 126 5.50 9.53 -8.20
N ASP A 127 4.71 10.29 -8.94
CA ASP A 127 4.97 10.72 -10.32
C ASP A 127 6.02 11.86 -10.40
N LEU A 128 6.13 12.67 -9.35
CA LEU A 128 7.01 13.84 -9.28
C LEU A 128 7.63 14.00 -7.88
N GLY A 129 8.81 14.63 -7.81
CA GLY A 129 9.50 14.93 -6.55
C GLY A 129 10.68 14.00 -6.27
N ASN A 130 10.72 13.40 -5.08
CA ASN A 130 11.73 12.41 -4.66
C ASN A 130 11.11 11.02 -4.73
N PHE A 131 11.90 9.98 -5.04
CA PHE A 131 11.39 8.61 -5.26
C PHE A 131 10.34 8.54 -6.38
N VAL A 132 10.69 9.06 -7.56
CA VAL A 132 9.78 9.06 -8.70
C VAL A 132 9.76 7.69 -9.36
N LEU A 133 8.58 7.10 -9.52
CA LEU A 133 8.40 5.79 -10.14
C LEU A 133 7.87 5.95 -11.56
N ASN A 134 8.56 5.32 -12.51
CA ASN A 134 8.07 5.13 -13.88
C ASN A 134 8.20 3.66 -14.28
N VAL A 135 7.14 3.11 -14.87
CA VAL A 135 7.11 1.69 -15.24
C VAL A 135 6.56 1.50 -16.65
N GLY A 136 7.30 0.75 -17.47
CA GLY A 136 6.84 0.31 -18.79
C GLY A 136 6.32 -1.13 -18.70
N ILE A 137 5.12 -1.43 -19.19
CA ILE A 137 4.49 -2.76 -18.98
C ILE A 137 4.09 -3.43 -20.31
N PRO A 138 4.21 -4.77 -20.43
CA PRO A 138 3.69 -5.50 -21.58
C PRO A 138 2.20 -5.86 -21.42
N PRO A 139 1.47 -6.09 -22.53
CA PRO A 139 1.82 -5.84 -23.92
C PRO A 139 1.56 -4.37 -24.34
N GLY A 140 2.34 -3.86 -25.29
CA GLY A 140 2.08 -2.56 -25.93
C GLY A 140 2.99 -1.39 -25.52
N GLY A 141 3.94 -1.61 -24.59
CA GLY A 141 4.98 -0.62 -24.28
C GLY A 141 4.45 0.65 -23.61
N GLY A 142 3.30 0.57 -22.95
CA GLY A 142 2.73 1.68 -22.21
C GLY A 142 3.56 2.05 -21.00
N ALA A 143 3.74 3.35 -20.77
CA ALA A 143 4.37 3.89 -19.57
C ALA A 143 3.31 4.35 -18.57
N TYR A 144 3.54 4.04 -17.30
CA TYR A 144 2.62 4.25 -16.18
C TYR A 144 3.33 4.96 -15.04
N ASP A 145 2.61 5.90 -14.41
CA ASP A 145 3.03 6.63 -13.22
C ASP A 145 2.01 6.44 -12.09
N PRO A 146 2.40 6.60 -10.81
CA PRO A 146 1.47 6.56 -9.68
C PRO A 146 0.35 7.59 -9.80
N ILE A 147 -0.89 7.16 -9.57
CA ILE A 147 -2.07 8.07 -9.47
C ILE A 147 -2.02 8.89 -8.18
N ALA A 148 -1.45 8.29 -7.14
CA ALA A 148 -1.28 8.88 -5.82
C ALA A 148 0.02 8.38 -5.20
N SER A 149 0.46 9.05 -4.14
CA SER A 149 1.62 8.62 -3.36
C SER A 149 1.43 7.22 -2.80
N CYS A 150 2.33 6.30 -3.17
CA CYS A 150 2.31 4.93 -2.66
C CYS A 150 3.36 4.77 -1.56
N PRO A 151 2.98 4.28 -0.37
CA PRO A 151 3.90 4.17 0.75
C PRO A 151 4.98 3.13 0.46
N VAL A 152 6.22 3.50 0.77
CA VAL A 152 7.38 2.61 0.71
C VAL A 152 7.67 2.08 2.10
N LYS A 153 7.68 0.75 2.23
CA LYS A 153 8.22 0.08 3.40
C LYS A 153 9.70 -0.21 3.17
N ILE A 154 10.55 0.40 3.96
CA ILE A 154 11.99 0.09 3.98
C ILE A 154 12.19 -1.18 4.81
N MET A 155 12.62 -2.25 4.13
CA MET A 155 12.89 -3.55 4.73
C MET A 155 14.32 -3.61 5.27
N GLU A 156 15.27 -3.00 4.56
CA GLU A 156 16.68 -2.87 4.96
C GLU A 156 17.27 -1.58 4.39
N ASN A 157 18.01 -0.84 5.19
CA ASN A 157 18.77 0.34 4.75
C ASN A 157 20.14 0.38 5.45
N SER A 158 20.95 -0.64 5.21
CA SER A 158 22.29 -0.77 5.80
C SER A 158 23.33 -0.02 4.96
N ASN A 159 24.61 -0.05 5.36
CA ASN A 159 25.68 0.61 4.60
C ASN A 159 25.89 0.00 3.20
N THR A 160 25.57 -1.28 3.04
CA THR A 160 25.86 -2.03 1.81
C THR A 160 24.62 -2.48 1.07
N ILE A 161 23.45 -2.55 1.73
CA ILE A 161 22.22 -3.09 1.14
C ILE A 161 21.08 -2.07 1.28
N TYR A 162 20.27 -2.00 0.23
CA TYR A 162 18.98 -1.34 0.24
C TYR A 162 17.90 -2.34 -0.17
N ASP A 163 16.87 -2.48 0.64
CA ASP A 163 15.71 -3.35 0.41
C ASP A 163 14.45 -2.57 0.72
N ILE A 164 13.60 -2.39 -0.29
CA ILE A 164 12.35 -1.65 -0.18
C ILE A 164 11.20 -2.42 -0.80
N GLN A 165 10.01 -2.16 -0.29
CA GLN A 165 8.77 -2.75 -0.76
C GLN A 165 7.70 -1.68 -0.94
N VAL A 166 6.98 -1.77 -2.06
CA VAL A 166 5.74 -1.04 -2.31
C VAL A 166 4.66 -2.07 -2.65
N LYS A 167 3.46 -1.87 -2.10
CA LYS A 167 2.33 -2.78 -2.34
C LYS A 167 1.12 -2.03 -2.83
N ASP A 168 0.41 -2.68 -3.73
CA ASP A 168 -0.92 -2.31 -4.23
C ASP A 168 -0.98 -0.85 -4.74
N CYS A 169 0.11 -0.39 -5.37
CA CYS A 169 0.22 0.95 -5.90
C CYS A 169 -0.57 1.07 -7.20
N GLN A 170 -1.53 1.99 -7.24
CA GLN A 170 -2.31 2.24 -8.45
C GLN A 170 -1.54 3.16 -9.39
N LEU A 171 -1.38 2.71 -10.63
CA LEU A 171 -0.72 3.48 -11.68
C LEU A 171 -1.71 3.77 -12.81
N ASP A 172 -1.60 4.94 -13.42
CA ASP A 172 -2.33 5.33 -14.63
C ASP A 172 -1.34 5.58 -15.76
N LYS A 173 -1.82 5.42 -16.98
CA LYS A 173 -1.02 5.62 -18.18
C LYS A 173 -0.64 7.10 -18.31
N ILE A 174 0.59 7.34 -18.75
CA ILE A 174 1.12 8.70 -18.91
C ILE A 174 0.76 9.21 -20.31
N GLN A 175 0.95 8.36 -21.33
CA GLN A 175 0.74 8.69 -22.75
C GLN A 175 0.36 7.44 -23.56
N ALA A 176 -0.33 7.66 -24.69
CA ALA A 176 -0.88 6.65 -25.62
C ALA A 176 -2.06 5.81 -25.08
N PRO A 177 -2.96 5.31 -25.95
CA PRO A 177 -4.03 4.40 -25.54
C PRO A 177 -3.47 3.01 -25.22
N VAL A 178 -3.13 2.80 -23.95
CA VAL A 178 -2.75 1.49 -23.39
C VAL A 178 -3.97 0.88 -22.70
N THR A 179 -4.15 -0.43 -22.81
CA THR A 179 -5.23 -1.18 -22.14
C THR A 179 -4.62 -2.27 -21.26
N PRO A 180 -4.96 -2.32 -19.96
CA PRO A 180 -5.83 -1.39 -19.24
C PRO A 180 -5.16 -0.03 -18.98
N ALA A 181 -5.98 1.03 -18.81
CA ALA A 181 -5.46 2.38 -18.52
C ALA A 181 -4.92 2.49 -17.08
N VAL A 182 -5.59 1.82 -16.14
CA VAL A 182 -5.18 1.75 -14.74
C VAL A 182 -4.78 0.33 -14.40
N ILE A 183 -3.70 0.20 -13.63
CA ILE A 183 -3.16 -1.07 -13.17
C ILE A 183 -2.79 -0.98 -11.69
N THR A 184 -2.53 -2.13 -11.09
CA THR A 184 -1.94 -2.23 -9.75
C THR A 184 -0.57 -2.86 -9.84
N LEU A 185 0.41 -2.20 -9.22
CA LEU A 185 1.78 -2.66 -9.10
C LEU A 185 2.14 -2.88 -7.63
N SER A 186 2.68 -4.06 -7.34
CA SER A 186 3.43 -4.33 -6.12
C SER A 186 4.87 -4.68 -6.49
N PHE A 187 5.86 -4.19 -5.76
CA PHE A 187 7.25 -4.59 -5.99
C PHE A 187 8.05 -4.66 -4.71
N ARG A 188 9.09 -5.50 -4.72
CA ARG A 188 10.17 -5.48 -3.74
C ARG A 188 11.49 -5.48 -4.49
N VAL A 189 12.40 -4.59 -4.08
CA VAL A 189 13.70 -4.38 -4.71
C VAL A 189 14.75 -4.60 -3.63
N ARG A 190 15.75 -5.42 -3.92
CA ARG A 190 16.92 -5.62 -3.05
C ARG A 190 18.20 -5.52 -3.86
N CYS A 191 19.13 -4.70 -3.39
CA CYS A 191 20.33 -4.35 -4.13
C CYS A 191 21.47 -3.92 -3.21
N SER A 192 22.69 -4.02 -3.71
CA SER A 192 23.85 -3.40 -3.09
C SER A 192 23.85 -1.90 -3.36
N LYS A 193 24.11 -1.09 -2.34
CA LYS A 193 24.36 0.34 -2.51
C LYS A 193 25.68 0.58 -3.22
N GLY A 194 25.70 1.50 -4.16
CA GLY A 194 26.93 1.94 -4.84
C GLY A 194 26.79 3.31 -5.46
N LEU A 195 27.93 3.93 -5.77
CA LEU A 195 28.06 5.22 -6.46
C LEU A 195 28.41 5.01 -7.94
#